data_AF-A0AA91ZT43-F1
#
_entry.id   AF-A0AA91ZT43-F1
#
_cell.length_a   1.000
_cell.length_b   1.000
_cell.length_c   1.000
_cell.angle_alpha   90.00
_cell.angle_beta   90.00
_cell.angle_gamma   90.00
#
_symmetry.space_group_name_H-M   'P 1'
#
loop_
_entity.id
_entity.type
_entity.pdbx_description
1 polymer ?
#
loop_
_entity_poly.entity_id
_entity_poly.type
_entity_poly.pdbx_seq_one_letter_code
_entity_poly.pdbx_strand_id
1 'polypeptide(L)'
;MDNLYDLFRGYKEGYFLENLDLKYLDKVFVSNQGIYGIKVFKKVHDLLMDWEHAQSEFATKFQRKLSGIVDDLRWDMYLVLYIDEEISVAHRKSIEKNKMFFRKIILTPNEILGSSLSFILDIPQKEGDFIFNHAQFLDQLKSELQEESLHKLGEDFFNNGKKYSEQEIYKLFSLKKEENNENKED
;
A
#
# COMPACT_ATOMS: atom_id res chain seq x y z
N MET A 1 -16.03 6.32 17.86
CA MET A 1 -15.70 6.77 16.49
C MET A 1 -14.50 7.69 16.44
N ASP A 2 -14.45 8.78 17.22
CA ASP A 2 -13.32 9.74 17.18
C ASP A 2 -11.95 9.08 17.43
N ASN A 3 -11.91 8.11 18.34
CA ASN A 3 -10.68 7.39 18.70
C ASN A 3 -10.02 6.63 17.52
N LEU A 4 -10.79 6.11 16.55
CA LEU A 4 -10.21 5.38 15.41
C LEU A 4 -9.52 6.34 14.44
N TYR A 5 -10.20 7.41 14.03
CA TYR A 5 -9.64 8.35 13.05
C TYR A 5 -8.52 9.19 13.66
N ASP A 6 -8.63 9.56 14.94
CA ASP A 6 -7.58 10.27 15.64
C ASP A 6 -6.33 9.41 15.81
N LEU A 7 -6.48 8.09 15.95
CA LEU A 7 -5.37 7.16 15.91
C LEU A 7 -4.64 7.21 14.56
N PHE A 8 -5.36 7.10 13.44
CA PHE A 8 -4.75 7.24 12.11
C PHE A 8 -4.11 8.62 11.88
N ARG A 9 -4.70 9.70 12.43
CA ARG A 9 -4.08 11.04 12.38
C ARG A 9 -2.83 11.17 13.26
N GLY A 10 -2.73 10.36 14.32
CA GLY A 10 -1.56 10.30 15.19
C GLY A 10 -0.31 9.75 14.48
N TYR A 11 -0.49 8.98 13.39
CA TYR A 11 0.61 8.53 12.54
C TYR A 11 1.08 9.68 11.65
N LYS A 12 2.29 10.19 11.94
CA LYS A 12 2.85 11.41 11.34
C LYS A 12 3.11 11.33 9.83
N GLU A 13 3.13 10.14 9.25
CA GLU A 13 3.56 9.90 7.86
C GLU A 13 2.43 9.46 6.93
N GLY A 14 1.18 9.84 7.25
CA GLY A 14 0.04 9.55 6.38
C GLY A 14 -1.03 10.63 6.39
N TYR A 15 -2.00 10.48 5.48
CA TYR A 15 -3.09 11.42 5.31
C TYR A 15 -4.37 10.71 4.84
N PHE A 16 -5.51 11.30 5.18
CA PHE A 16 -6.79 10.88 4.63
C PHE A 16 -7.00 11.47 3.25
N LEU A 17 -7.51 10.65 2.33
CA LEU A 17 -7.96 11.13 1.04
C LEU A 17 -9.31 11.84 1.22
N GLU A 18 -9.32 13.13 0.91
CA GLU A 18 -10.50 13.98 0.98
C GLU A 18 -11.22 14.05 -0.38
N ASN A 19 -12.49 14.45 -0.37
CA ASN A 19 -13.33 14.64 -1.57
C ASN A 19 -13.50 13.38 -2.44
N LEU A 20 -13.49 12.21 -1.82
CA LEU A 20 -13.84 10.96 -2.48
C LEU A 20 -15.35 10.74 -2.42
N ASP A 21 -15.97 10.49 -3.56
CA ASP A 21 -17.32 9.92 -3.60
C ASP A 21 -17.23 8.45 -3.19
N LEU A 22 -17.58 8.12 -1.95
CA LEU A 22 -17.57 6.76 -1.40
C LEU A 22 -18.98 6.41 -0.90
N LYS A 23 -19.48 5.24 -1.29
CA LYS A 23 -20.82 4.78 -0.90
C LYS A 23 -20.77 3.80 0.27
N TYR A 24 -19.79 2.91 0.27
CA TYR A 24 -19.68 1.81 1.21
C TYR A 24 -18.48 1.95 2.15
N LEU A 25 -17.40 2.61 1.72
CA LEU A 25 -16.32 3.03 2.61
C LEU A 25 -16.65 4.36 3.29
N ASP A 26 -16.12 4.56 4.49
CA ASP A 26 -16.24 5.86 5.17
C ASP A 26 -15.05 6.75 4.84
N LYS A 27 -13.84 6.19 4.86
CA LYS A 27 -12.59 6.93 4.61
C LYS A 27 -11.54 6.05 3.96
N VAL A 28 -10.55 6.68 3.35
CA VAL A 28 -9.31 6.05 2.90
C VAL A 28 -8.13 6.82 3.48
N PHE A 29 -7.20 6.11 4.10
CA PHE A 29 -5.96 6.65 4.64
C PHE A 29 -4.78 6.08 3.85
N VAL A 30 -3.79 6.92 3.54
CA VAL A 30 -2.59 6.56 2.79
C VAL A 30 -1.37 6.92 3.62
N SER A 31 -0.40 6.01 3.66
CA SER A 31 0.91 6.23 4.27
C SER A 31 1.99 5.49 3.48
N ASN A 32 3.25 5.65 3.88
CA ASN A 32 4.37 4.84 3.40
C ASN A 32 4.25 3.33 3.70
N GLN A 33 3.40 2.94 4.64
CA GLN A 33 3.17 1.53 5.01
C GLN A 33 2.03 0.89 4.20
N GLY A 34 1.23 1.68 3.49
CA GLY A 34 0.14 1.16 2.69
C GLY A 34 -1.08 2.07 2.58
N ILE A 35 -2.12 1.50 1.96
CA ILE A 35 -3.41 2.15 1.69
C ILE A 35 -4.50 1.42 2.47
N TYR A 36 -5.19 2.17 3.34
CA TYR A 36 -6.16 1.64 4.29
C TYR A 36 -7.55 2.14 3.94
N GLY A 37 -8.42 1.23 3.48
CA GLY A 37 -9.85 1.48 3.36
C GLY A 37 -10.50 1.28 4.71
N ILE A 38 -11.27 2.24 5.21
CA ILE A 38 -11.85 2.19 6.55
C ILE A 38 -13.38 2.21 6.45
N LYS A 39 -14.01 1.28 7.16
CA LYS A 39 -15.46 1.23 7.34
C LYS A 39 -15.81 0.94 8.80
N VAL A 40 -16.74 1.72 9.33
CA VAL A 40 -17.32 1.61 10.67
C VAL A 40 -18.70 0.97 10.61
N PHE A 41 -18.91 -0.01 11.46
CA PHE A 41 -20.19 -0.65 11.70
C PHE A 41 -20.59 -0.47 13.17
N LYS A 42 -21.90 -0.37 13.41
CA LYS A 42 -22.45 -0.34 14.77
C LYS A 42 -22.86 -1.72 15.26
N LYS A 43 -23.28 -2.61 14.35
CA LYS A 43 -23.79 -3.95 14.66
C LYS A 43 -23.11 -5.02 13.82
N VAL A 44 -22.93 -6.20 14.41
CA VAL A 44 -22.34 -7.35 13.72
C VAL A 44 -23.18 -7.77 12.52
N HIS A 45 -24.51 -7.61 12.59
CA HIS A 45 -25.38 -7.90 11.45
C HIS A 45 -25.03 -7.07 10.22
N ASP A 46 -24.87 -5.75 10.40
CA ASP A 46 -24.55 -4.82 9.30
C ASP A 46 -23.16 -5.15 8.73
N LEU A 47 -22.19 -5.47 9.60
CA LEU A 47 -20.86 -5.93 9.16
C LEU A 47 -20.98 -7.14 8.25
N LEU A 48 -21.71 -8.19 8.67
CA LEU A 48 -21.84 -9.44 7.92
C LEU A 48 -22.54 -9.26 6.57
N MET A 49 -23.46 -8.30 6.48
CA MET A 49 -24.19 -8.01 5.25
C MET A 49 -23.37 -7.18 4.26
N ASP A 50 -22.62 -6.19 4.74
CA ASP A 50 -22.13 -5.10 3.88
C ASP A 50 -20.60 -5.05 3.71
N TRP A 51 -19.81 -5.84 4.44
CA TRP A 51 -18.35 -5.76 4.34
C TRP A 51 -17.81 -6.08 2.93
N GLU A 52 -18.48 -6.97 2.18
CA GLU A 52 -18.11 -7.31 0.80
C GLU A 52 -18.36 -6.15 -0.18
N HIS A 53 -19.35 -5.29 0.12
CA HIS A 53 -19.61 -4.09 -0.67
C HIS A 53 -18.51 -3.05 -0.45
N ALA A 54 -18.07 -2.85 0.80
CA ALA A 54 -16.92 -2.00 1.12
C ALA A 54 -15.64 -2.52 0.45
N GLN A 55 -15.41 -3.84 0.48
CA GLN A 55 -14.30 -4.49 -0.22
C GLN A 55 -14.35 -4.23 -1.74
N SER A 56 -15.51 -4.46 -2.36
CA SER A 56 -15.68 -4.30 -3.81
C SER A 56 -15.48 -2.86 -4.25
N GLU A 57 -15.99 -1.89 -3.49
CA GLU A 57 -15.75 -0.47 -3.73
C GLU A 57 -14.27 -0.13 -3.61
N PHE A 58 -13.59 -0.60 -2.56
CA PHE A 58 -12.18 -0.32 -2.34
C PHE A 58 -11.31 -0.87 -3.48
N ALA A 59 -11.55 -2.12 -3.89
CA ALA A 59 -10.84 -2.73 -5.00
C ALA A 59 -11.07 -1.98 -6.32
N THR A 60 -12.33 -1.60 -6.60
CA THR A 60 -12.68 -0.97 -7.87
C THR A 60 -12.20 0.46 -7.98
N LYS A 61 -12.32 1.25 -6.91
CA LYS A 61 -11.97 2.67 -6.92
C LYS A 61 -10.49 2.93 -6.70
N PHE A 62 -9.78 2.04 -6.00
CA PHE A 62 -8.37 2.23 -5.65
C PHE A 62 -7.48 1.17 -6.28
N GLN A 63 -7.64 -0.12 -5.94
CA GLN A 63 -6.72 -1.18 -6.37
C GLN A 63 -6.58 -1.26 -7.90
N ARG A 64 -7.69 -1.15 -8.64
CA ARG A 64 -7.67 -1.17 -10.12
C ARG A 64 -6.98 0.03 -10.76
N LYS A 65 -6.87 1.16 -10.04
CA LYS A 65 -6.25 2.39 -10.54
C LYS A 65 -4.77 2.47 -10.20
N LEU A 66 -4.30 1.65 -9.26
CA LEU A 66 -2.88 1.47 -9.00
C LEU A 66 -2.24 0.84 -10.24
N SER A 67 -1.32 1.60 -10.83
CA SER A 67 -0.60 1.25 -12.05
C SER A 67 0.76 1.95 -12.08
N GLY A 68 1.69 1.40 -12.85
CA GLY A 68 3.02 1.96 -12.99
C GLY A 68 3.80 1.89 -11.67
N ILE A 69 4.19 3.04 -11.12
CA ILE A 69 5.11 3.13 -9.97
C ILE A 69 4.46 2.72 -8.66
N VAL A 70 3.13 2.84 -8.57
CA VAL A 70 2.36 2.51 -7.37
C VAL A 70 1.71 1.13 -7.45
N ASP A 71 2.12 0.33 -8.43
CA ASP A 71 1.55 -0.99 -8.71
C ASP A 71 1.83 -1.99 -7.58
N ASP A 72 3.00 -1.88 -6.95
CA ASP A 72 3.41 -2.71 -5.82
C ASP A 72 2.58 -2.43 -4.56
N LEU A 73 2.08 -1.20 -4.40
CA LEU A 73 1.18 -0.84 -3.29
C LEU A 73 -0.15 -1.61 -3.33
N ARG A 74 -0.47 -2.31 -4.43
CA ARG A 74 -1.64 -3.21 -4.48
C ARG A 74 -1.55 -4.34 -3.46
N TRP A 75 -0.35 -4.71 -3.05
CA TRP A 75 -0.09 -5.74 -2.05
C TRP A 75 -0.16 -5.19 -0.63
N ASP A 76 0.09 -3.90 -0.45
CA ASP A 76 0.03 -3.16 0.81
C ASP A 76 -1.29 -2.39 0.96
N MET A 77 -2.38 -3.01 0.50
CA MET A 77 -3.73 -2.53 0.76
C MET A 77 -4.36 -3.30 1.91
N TYR A 78 -5.10 -2.60 2.75
CA TYR A 78 -5.76 -3.15 3.93
C TYR A 78 -7.17 -2.60 4.06
N LEU A 79 -8.16 -3.47 4.28
CA LEU A 79 -9.52 -3.07 4.61
C LEU A 79 -9.72 -3.21 6.12
N VAL A 80 -9.85 -2.07 6.79
CA VAL A 80 -10.06 -1.96 8.22
C VAL A 80 -11.55 -1.82 8.49
N LEU A 81 -12.11 -2.84 9.13
CA LEU A 81 -13.52 -2.95 9.49
C LEU A 81 -13.64 -2.75 11.00
N TYR A 82 -14.00 -1.54 11.40
CA TYR A 82 -14.25 -1.26 12.81
C TYR A 82 -15.70 -1.57 13.17
N ILE A 83 -15.92 -2.28 14.28
CA ILE A 83 -17.25 -2.66 14.77
C ILE A 83 -17.35 -2.32 16.25
N ASP A 84 -18.36 -1.51 16.63
CA ASP A 84 -18.60 -1.13 18.04
C ASP A 84 -19.05 -2.31 18.91
N GLU A 85 -19.70 -3.32 18.31
CA GLU A 85 -20.19 -4.53 18.97
C GLU A 85 -19.11 -5.63 19.02
N GLU A 86 -19.14 -6.48 20.05
CA GLU A 86 -18.27 -7.65 20.08
C GLU A 86 -18.64 -8.63 18.96
N ILE A 87 -17.61 -9.12 18.28
CA ILE A 87 -17.76 -10.09 17.19
C ILE A 87 -17.28 -11.47 17.63
N SER A 88 -18.01 -12.51 17.23
CA SER A 88 -17.58 -13.89 17.47
C SER A 88 -16.26 -14.20 16.73
N VAL A 89 -15.43 -15.05 17.33
CA VAL A 89 -14.17 -15.52 16.72
C VAL A 89 -14.42 -16.19 15.35
N ALA A 90 -15.55 -16.87 15.19
CA ALA A 90 -15.92 -17.52 13.94
C ALA A 90 -16.17 -16.51 12.81
N HIS A 91 -16.99 -15.48 13.07
CA HIS A 91 -17.29 -14.42 12.10
C HIS A 91 -16.04 -13.58 11.76
N ARG A 92 -15.22 -13.27 12.77
CA ARG A 92 -13.95 -12.59 12.55
C ARG A 92 -13.07 -13.39 11.59
N LYS A 93 -12.87 -14.69 11.91
CA LYS A 93 -12.03 -15.57 11.08
C LYS A 93 -12.58 -15.75 9.68
N SER A 94 -13.90 -15.80 9.48
CA SER A 94 -14.46 -15.94 8.13
C SER A 94 -14.16 -14.73 7.25
N ILE A 95 -14.20 -13.52 7.82
CA ILE A 95 -13.88 -12.28 7.09
C ILE A 95 -12.37 -12.14 6.88
N GLU A 96 -11.55 -12.26 7.93
CA GLU A 96 -10.10 -12.05 7.84
C GLU A 96 -9.39 -13.11 6.97
N LYS A 97 -9.92 -14.35 6.92
CA LYS A 97 -9.37 -15.40 6.03
C LYS A 97 -9.78 -15.23 4.58
N ASN A 98 -10.71 -14.34 4.25
CA ASN A 98 -11.06 -14.08 2.86
C ASN A 98 -9.86 -13.43 2.15
N LYS A 99 -9.25 -14.17 1.22
CA LYS A 99 -8.03 -13.74 0.50
C LYS A 99 -8.29 -12.85 -0.73
N MET A 100 -9.53 -12.49 -1.01
CA MET A 100 -9.87 -11.77 -2.23
C MET A 100 -9.39 -10.31 -2.16
N PHE A 101 -8.65 -9.84 -3.18
CA PHE A 101 -8.11 -8.47 -3.31
C PHE A 101 -6.98 -8.10 -2.33
N PHE A 102 -7.27 -8.01 -1.03
CA PHE A 102 -6.35 -7.51 0.01
C PHE A 102 -6.71 -8.06 1.39
N ARG A 103 -5.87 -7.81 2.40
CA ARG A 103 -6.12 -8.25 3.78
C ARG A 103 -7.26 -7.46 4.42
N LYS A 104 -8.10 -8.15 5.21
CA LYS A 104 -9.14 -7.53 6.04
C LYS A 104 -8.70 -7.60 7.49
N ILE A 105 -8.94 -6.53 8.23
CA ILE A 105 -8.62 -6.41 9.65
C ILE A 105 -9.89 -5.98 10.33
N ILE A 106 -10.34 -6.74 11.33
CA ILE A 106 -11.47 -6.33 12.16
C ILE A 106 -10.94 -5.70 13.43
N LEU A 107 -11.52 -4.57 13.81
CA LEU A 107 -11.18 -3.86 15.04
C LEU A 107 -12.42 -3.64 15.88
N THR A 108 -12.28 -3.89 17.17
CA THR A 108 -13.27 -3.60 18.21
C THR A 108 -12.73 -2.51 19.15
N PRO A 109 -13.60 -1.82 19.92
CA PRO A 109 -13.15 -0.81 20.88
C PRO A 109 -12.05 -1.31 21.84
N ASN A 110 -12.18 -2.55 22.31
CA ASN A 110 -11.23 -3.16 23.25
C ASN A 110 -9.83 -3.36 22.65
N GLU A 111 -9.75 -3.61 21.34
CA GLU A 111 -8.47 -3.81 20.64
C GLU A 111 -7.77 -2.48 20.37
N ILE A 112 -8.52 -1.43 20.04
CA ILE A 112 -7.98 -0.08 19.83
C ILE A 112 -7.38 0.47 21.12
N LEU A 113 -8.06 0.27 22.25
CA LEU A 113 -7.59 0.72 23.56
C LEU A 113 -6.38 -0.08 24.08
N GLY A 114 -6.13 -1.26 23.51
CA GLY A 114 -5.13 -2.22 23.95
C GLY A 114 -3.95 -2.41 23.02
N SER A 115 -3.29 -1.35 22.52
CA SER A 115 -1.96 -1.38 21.86
C SER A 115 -1.76 -2.24 20.59
N SER A 116 -2.72 -3.09 20.20
CA SER A 116 -2.57 -4.11 19.15
C SER A 116 -2.48 -3.51 17.74
N LEU A 117 -2.99 -2.29 17.56
CA LEU A 117 -2.84 -1.52 16.32
C LEU A 117 -1.39 -1.12 16.05
N SER A 118 -0.57 -0.92 17.08
CA SER A 118 0.86 -0.64 16.89
C SER A 118 1.53 -1.79 16.16
N PHE A 119 1.12 -3.05 16.36
CA PHE A 119 1.66 -4.20 15.63
C PHE A 119 1.11 -4.34 14.20
N ILE A 120 -0.11 -3.84 13.96
CA ILE A 120 -0.78 -3.93 12.64
C ILE A 120 -0.35 -2.78 11.73
N LEU A 121 -0.03 -1.62 12.31
CA LEU A 121 0.50 -0.44 11.62
C LEU A 121 2.03 -0.35 11.72
N ASP A 122 2.72 -0.87 12.75
CA ASP A 122 4.13 -1.27 12.62
C ASP A 122 4.17 -2.54 11.76
N ILE A 123 3.83 -2.40 10.49
CA ILE A 123 4.51 -3.19 9.47
C ILE A 123 5.95 -2.68 9.59
N PRO A 124 6.89 -3.44 10.16
CA PRO A 124 8.26 -2.98 10.23
C PRO A 124 8.65 -2.74 8.78
N GLN A 125 8.87 -1.48 8.40
CA GLN A 125 9.70 -1.22 7.24
C GLN A 125 11.02 -1.87 7.61
N LYS A 126 11.26 -3.06 7.05
CA LYS A 126 12.60 -3.61 7.12
C LYS A 126 13.45 -2.60 6.39
N GLU A 127 14.29 -1.88 7.11
CA GLU A 127 15.49 -1.29 6.53
C GLU A 127 16.19 -2.43 5.77
N GLY A 128 15.96 -2.50 4.46
CA GLY A 128 16.36 -3.65 3.65
C GLY A 128 15.36 -4.15 2.60
N ASP A 129 14.07 -3.80 2.63
CA ASP A 129 13.10 -4.29 1.63
C ASP A 129 13.17 -3.55 0.27
N PHE A 130 14.06 -2.58 0.13
CA PHE A 130 14.37 -2.00 -1.17
C PHE A 130 15.09 -3.05 -2.02
N ILE A 131 14.50 -3.47 -3.14
CA ILE A 131 14.99 -4.62 -3.92
C ILE A 131 16.45 -4.45 -4.40
N PHE A 132 16.86 -3.19 -4.65
CA PHE A 132 18.21 -2.82 -5.06
C PHE A 132 19.22 -2.84 -3.90
N ASN A 133 18.78 -3.13 -2.67
CA ASN A 133 19.66 -3.39 -1.54
C ASN A 133 20.19 -4.83 -1.51
N HIS A 134 19.64 -5.74 -2.31
CA HIS A 134 20.06 -7.14 -2.37
C HIS A 134 21.10 -7.35 -3.48
N ALA A 135 22.33 -7.73 -3.09
CA ALA A 135 23.42 -7.97 -4.05
C ALA A 135 23.07 -9.09 -5.05
N GLN A 136 22.41 -10.15 -4.59
CA GLN A 136 21.94 -11.25 -5.45
C GLN A 136 20.95 -10.78 -6.51
N PHE A 137 20.09 -9.82 -6.19
CA PHE A 137 19.17 -9.23 -7.15
C PHE A 137 19.92 -8.37 -8.19
N LEU A 138 20.89 -7.56 -7.77
CA LEU A 138 21.72 -6.74 -8.68
C LEU A 138 22.55 -7.61 -9.63
N ASP A 139 23.12 -8.70 -9.13
CA ASP A 139 23.90 -9.65 -9.94
C ASP A 139 23.02 -10.34 -10.99
N GLN A 140 21.82 -10.77 -10.59
CA GLN A 140 20.86 -11.39 -11.50
C GLN A 140 20.28 -10.39 -12.50
N LEU A 141 20.03 -9.15 -12.07
CA LEU A 141 19.62 -8.07 -12.96
C LEU A 141 20.72 -7.77 -14.00
N LYS A 142 22.00 -7.74 -13.59
CA LYS A 142 23.13 -7.54 -14.50
C LYS A 142 23.20 -8.65 -15.56
N SER A 143 22.94 -9.91 -15.20
CA SER A 143 23.01 -11.04 -16.13
C SER A 143 21.88 -11.10 -17.15
N GLU A 144 20.72 -10.51 -16.86
CA GLU A 144 19.53 -10.55 -17.73
C GLU A 144 19.40 -9.31 -18.64
N LEU A 145 20.20 -8.27 -18.40
CA LEU A 145 20.17 -7.04 -19.19
C LEU A 145 21.04 -7.12 -20.45
N GLN A 146 20.53 -6.55 -21.55
CA GLN A 146 21.28 -6.39 -22.79
C GLN A 146 22.42 -5.37 -22.63
N GLU A 147 23.50 -5.49 -23.43
CA GLU A 147 24.69 -4.61 -23.36
C GLU A 147 24.36 -3.12 -23.40
N GLU A 148 23.36 -2.71 -24.20
CA GLU A 148 22.93 -1.32 -24.29
C GLU A 148 22.37 -0.78 -22.96
N SER A 149 21.64 -1.62 -22.21
CA SER A 149 21.09 -1.28 -20.91
C SER A 149 22.15 -1.29 -19.82
N LEU A 150 23.15 -2.18 -19.92
CA LEU A 150 24.29 -2.21 -19.02
C LEU A 150 25.15 -0.95 -19.15
N HIS A 151 25.40 -0.50 -20.37
CA HIS A 151 26.14 0.72 -20.64
C HIS A 151 25.42 1.98 -20.13
N LYS A 152 24.08 2.01 -20.20
CA LYS A 152 23.25 3.14 -19.71
C LYS A 152 23.21 3.24 -18.19
N LEU A 153 23.10 2.10 -17.49
CA LEU A 153 23.07 2.09 -16.03
C LEU A 153 24.46 2.31 -15.42
N GLY A 154 25.51 1.94 -16.15
CA GLY A 154 26.90 2.04 -15.70
C GLY A 154 27.26 0.98 -14.65
N GLU A 155 28.54 0.61 -14.58
CA GLU A 155 28.98 -0.42 -13.62
C GLU A 155 28.84 0.03 -12.15
N ASP A 156 28.89 1.33 -11.90
CA ASP A 156 28.74 1.91 -10.56
C ASP A 156 27.35 1.63 -9.96
N PHE A 157 26.31 1.53 -10.77
CA PHE A 157 24.96 1.19 -10.31
C PHE A 157 24.90 -0.21 -9.68
N PHE A 158 25.52 -1.20 -10.31
CA PHE A 158 25.51 -2.57 -9.81
C PHE A 158 26.43 -2.77 -8.60
N ASN A 159 27.52 -1.99 -8.52
CA ASN A 159 28.47 -2.04 -7.41
C ASN A 159 27.99 -1.22 -6.19
N ASN A 160 27.19 -0.18 -6.39
CA ASN A 160 26.75 0.74 -5.34
C ASN A 160 25.23 0.92 -5.26
N GLY A 161 24.42 0.02 -5.84
CA GLY A 161 22.94 0.13 -5.91
C GLY A 161 22.25 0.45 -4.58
N LYS A 162 22.82 -0.02 -3.46
CA LYS A 162 22.39 0.26 -2.08
C LYS A 162 22.48 1.74 -1.67
N LYS A 163 23.31 2.53 -2.34
CA LYS A 163 23.55 3.95 -2.04
C LYS A 163 22.64 4.88 -2.81
N TYR A 164 21.93 4.37 -3.82
CA TYR A 164 20.99 5.16 -4.60
C TYR A 164 19.65 5.23 -3.85
N SER A 165 19.14 6.44 -3.71
CA SER A 165 17.76 6.65 -3.27
C SER A 165 16.78 6.20 -4.37
N GLU A 166 15.56 5.85 -3.96
CA GLU A 166 14.47 5.49 -4.88
C GLU A 166 14.27 6.52 -6.00
N GLN A 167 14.43 7.81 -5.69
CA GLN A 167 14.30 8.89 -6.67
C GLN A 167 15.42 8.91 -7.71
N GLU A 168 16.64 8.55 -7.33
CA GLU A 168 17.79 8.45 -8.25
C GLU A 168 17.66 7.25 -9.16
N ILE A 169 17.24 6.10 -8.62
CA ILE A 169 16.92 4.91 -9.41
C ILE A 169 15.81 5.22 -10.41
N TYR A 170 14.76 5.91 -9.96
CA TYR A 170 13.67 6.31 -10.83
C TYR A 170 14.14 7.20 -11.97
N LYS A 171 15.01 8.20 -11.72
CA LYS A 171 15.59 9.04 -12.77
C LYS A 171 16.39 8.24 -13.80
N LEU A 172 17.18 7.27 -13.36
CA LEU A 172 17.96 6.39 -14.26
C LEU A 172 17.06 5.62 -15.23
N PHE A 173 15.90 5.13 -14.76
CA PHE A 173 14.94 4.40 -15.59
C PHE A 173 13.94 5.29 -16.35
N SER A 174 13.83 6.58 -15.99
CA SER A 174 12.85 7.53 -16.54
C SER A 174 13.41 8.46 -17.62
N LEU A 175 14.68 8.33 -18.00
CA LEU A 175 15.35 9.10 -19.07
C LEU A 175 14.80 8.78 -20.48
N LYS A 176 13.48 8.92 -20.67
CA LYS A 176 12.84 8.61 -21.96
C LYS A 176 11.71 9.56 -22.38
N LYS A 177 11.70 10.81 -21.91
CA LYS A 177 10.72 11.78 -22.46
C LYS A 177 11.24 13.10 -23.01
N GLU A 178 12.47 13.50 -22.79
CA GLU A 178 12.92 14.84 -23.23
C GLU A 178 13.80 14.85 -24.49
N GLU A 179 14.55 13.78 -24.81
CA GLU A 179 15.45 13.82 -25.98
C GLU A 179 14.80 13.57 -27.35
N ASN A 180 13.50 13.26 -27.43
CA ASN A 180 12.82 13.00 -28.71
C ASN A 180 11.97 14.17 -29.25
N ASN A 181 11.94 15.33 -28.59
CA ASN A 181 11.13 16.48 -29.02
C ASN A 181 11.93 17.66 -29.60
N GLU A 182 13.26 17.64 -29.64
CA GLU A 182 14.05 18.74 -30.23
C GLU A 182 14.46 18.55 -31.71
N ASN A 183 14.09 17.43 -32.36
CA ASN A 183 14.44 17.19 -33.77
C ASN A 183 13.22 17.07 -34.70
N LYS A 184 12.24 17.97 -34.57
CA LYS A 184 11.16 18.16 -35.56
C LYS A 184 10.72 19.63 -35.68
N GLU A 185 11.67 20.53 -35.90
CA GLU A 185 11.39 21.77 -36.63
C GLU A 185 12.57 22.05 -37.56
N ASP A 186 12.47 21.51 -38.78
CA ASP A 186 13.06 22.04 -40.02
C ASP A 186 12.17 21.61 -41.20
#